data_AF-A0A7J7QY24-F1
#
_entry.id   AF-A0A7J7QY24-F1
#
_cell.length_a   1.000
_cell.length_b   1.000
_cell.length_c   1.000
_cell.angle_alpha   90.00
_cell.angle_beta   90.00
_cell.angle_gamma   90.00
#
_symmetry.space_group_name_H-M   'P 1'
#
loop_
_entity.id
_entity.type
_entity.pdbx_description
1 polymer ?
#
loop_
_entity_poly.entity_id
_entity_poly.type
_entity_poly.pdbx_seq_one_letter_code
_entity_poly.pdbx_strand_id
1 'polypeptide(L)'
;MVPGVPRNPCALRALSYLLGLGFPVTPIWIPSPFPGSPDLPETEPLWAPSCSSLPCLHPPPHPHAAPKTKFVQCPDGELQKRKEVVHTVSLHEIDVINSRTQGFLALFSGDTGEIKSEVREQINAKVAEWREEGKAEIIPGVLFIDEVHMLDIESFSFLNRALESDMAPVLIMATNRGITRIRGTSYQSPHGIPIDLLDRLLIVSTSPYSEKDTKQILRIRCEEEDVEMSEDAYTVLTRIGLETSLRYAIQLITAASLVCRKRKGTEVQVDDIKRVYSLFLDESRSTQYMKEYQDAFLFNELKGETMDTS
;
A
#
# COMPACT_ATOMS: atom_id res chain seq x y z
N MET A 1 -22.37 52.71 22.59
CA MET A 1 -22.37 52.22 21.19
C MET A 1 -21.33 51.13 21.05
N VAL A 2 -21.76 49.86 21.08
CA VAL A 2 -21.09 48.53 20.87
C VAL A 2 -22.25 47.51 20.98
N PRO A 3 -22.30 46.28 20.38
CA PRO A 3 -21.44 45.57 19.40
C PRO A 3 -22.20 45.12 18.11
N GLY A 4 -21.63 44.23 17.27
CA GLY A 4 -22.39 43.40 16.30
C GLY A 4 -21.57 42.66 15.21
N VAL A 5 -21.33 41.34 15.37
CA VAL A 5 -20.54 40.38 14.52
C VAL A 5 -20.97 38.93 14.92
N PRO A 6 -20.85 37.79 14.17
CA PRO A 6 -20.35 37.47 12.79
C PRO A 6 -21.53 36.98 11.85
N ARG A 7 -21.51 36.04 10.84
CA ARG A 7 -20.67 34.89 10.34
C ARG A 7 -20.90 34.59 8.82
N ASN A 8 -20.22 33.54 8.32
CA ASN A 8 -20.51 32.64 7.15
C ASN A 8 -20.09 33.05 5.72
N PRO A 9 -19.03 32.41 5.15
CA PRO A 9 -18.71 32.43 3.72
C PRO A 9 -19.09 31.13 2.99
N CYS A 10 -20.10 31.17 2.12
CA CYS A 10 -20.40 30.09 1.16
C CYS A 10 -19.84 30.43 -0.23
N ALA A 11 -18.54 30.22 -0.43
CA ALA A 11 -17.88 30.42 -1.73
C ALA A 11 -16.74 29.39 -1.93
N LEU A 12 -16.33 29.17 -3.18
CA LEU A 12 -15.27 28.24 -3.61
C LEU A 12 -15.52 26.76 -3.26
N ARG A 13 -16.55 26.16 -3.89
CA ARG A 13 -16.55 24.71 -4.16
C ARG A 13 -16.99 24.38 -5.59
N ALA A 14 -16.31 24.98 -6.56
CA ALA A 14 -16.55 24.79 -7.98
C ALA A 14 -15.25 24.96 -8.80
N LEU A 15 -14.45 23.90 -8.94
CA LEU A 15 -13.58 23.59 -10.09
C LEU A 15 -12.85 22.24 -9.89
N SER A 16 -13.45 21.11 -10.32
CA SER A 16 -12.76 19.81 -10.48
C SER A 16 -13.68 18.69 -11.01
N TYR A 17 -14.34 18.90 -12.17
CA TYR A 17 -15.09 17.84 -12.86
C TYR A 17 -14.90 17.94 -14.37
N LEU A 18 -13.91 17.21 -14.90
CA LEU A 18 -13.72 16.93 -16.31
C LEU A 18 -12.77 15.74 -16.43
N LEU A 19 -13.16 14.72 -17.21
CA LEU A 19 -12.52 13.40 -17.31
C LEU A 19 -12.56 12.58 -15.99
N GLY A 20 -13.07 11.36 -15.91
CA GLY A 20 -13.73 10.51 -16.91
C GLY A 20 -13.22 9.07 -16.79
N LEU A 21 -14.14 8.09 -16.67
CA LEU A 21 -13.90 6.65 -16.43
C LEU A 21 -13.48 6.30 -14.96
N GLY A 22 -13.98 5.22 -14.33
CA GLY A 22 -15.11 4.40 -14.79
C GLY A 22 -15.37 3.00 -14.20
N PHE A 23 -15.16 2.69 -12.91
CA PHE A 23 -15.54 1.38 -12.33
C PHE A 23 -16.14 1.45 -10.92
N PRO A 24 -17.21 0.68 -10.60
CA PRO A 24 -17.72 0.48 -9.24
C PRO A 24 -17.38 -0.91 -8.68
N VAL A 25 -16.78 -0.98 -7.50
CA VAL A 25 -16.59 -2.24 -6.75
C VAL A 25 -17.82 -2.51 -5.87
N THR A 26 -18.30 -3.76 -5.84
CA THR A 26 -19.42 -4.21 -5.00
C THR A 26 -18.98 -5.33 -4.06
N PRO A 27 -18.99 -5.13 -2.73
CA PRO A 27 -18.79 -6.20 -1.77
C PRO A 27 -20.02 -7.12 -1.69
N ILE A 28 -19.78 -8.43 -1.67
CA ILE A 28 -20.80 -9.46 -1.42
C ILE A 28 -20.84 -9.77 0.08
N TRP A 29 -22.01 -10.11 0.62
CA TRP A 29 -22.18 -10.65 1.98
C TRP A 29 -22.89 -11.99 1.95
N ILE A 30 -22.42 -12.94 2.76
CA ILE A 30 -22.97 -14.29 2.92
C ILE A 30 -23.52 -14.40 4.36
N PRO A 31 -24.74 -14.95 4.57
CA PRO A 31 -25.36 -14.98 5.90
C PRO A 31 -25.03 -16.24 6.71
N SER A 32 -25.17 -16.14 8.04
CA SER A 32 -25.24 -17.29 8.96
C SER A 32 -26.35 -17.06 10.01
N PRO A 33 -27.11 -18.10 10.43
CA PRO A 33 -28.30 -17.94 11.28
C PRO A 33 -28.12 -18.41 12.74
N PHE A 34 -28.97 -17.95 13.67
CA PHE A 34 -29.55 -18.73 14.80
C PHE A 34 -30.72 -17.94 15.46
N PRO A 35 -31.73 -18.56 16.13
CA PRO A 35 -32.94 -17.85 16.62
C PRO A 35 -33.26 -18.00 18.14
N GLY A 36 -34.13 -17.13 18.67
CA GLY A 36 -35.11 -17.52 19.72
C GLY A 36 -35.25 -16.68 21.02
N SER A 37 -36.31 -15.84 21.06
CA SER A 37 -37.22 -15.52 22.21
C SER A 37 -36.65 -14.97 23.55
N PRO A 38 -37.50 -14.55 24.54
CA PRO A 38 -38.97 -14.35 24.58
C PRO A 38 -39.44 -12.92 25.00
N ASP A 39 -40.77 -12.76 25.14
CA ASP A 39 -41.56 -11.51 25.18
C ASP A 39 -41.76 -10.79 26.56
N LEU A 40 -42.49 -9.65 26.49
CA LEU A 40 -43.29 -8.92 27.52
C LEU A 40 -42.58 -7.90 28.46
N PRO A 41 -43.28 -6.83 28.96
CA PRO A 41 -44.51 -6.20 28.45
C PRO A 41 -44.48 -4.63 28.33
N GLU A 42 -45.45 -4.13 27.55
CA GLU A 42 -46.13 -2.80 27.53
C GLU A 42 -45.56 -1.57 28.31
N THR A 43 -45.47 -0.43 27.61
CA THR A 43 -46.15 0.83 28.03
C THR A 43 -46.18 1.86 26.89
N GLU A 44 -47.34 2.10 26.28
CA GLU A 44 -47.55 3.22 25.35
C GLU A 44 -48.05 4.49 26.07
N PRO A 45 -47.51 5.68 25.73
CA PRO A 45 -48.18 6.96 25.89
C PRO A 45 -48.73 7.46 24.54
N LEU A 46 -50.07 7.58 24.43
CA LEU A 46 -50.77 7.99 23.21
C LEU A 46 -50.37 9.40 22.74
N TRP A 47 -49.70 9.54 21.58
CA TRP A 47 -49.88 10.67 20.64
C TRP A 47 -49.12 10.56 19.29
N ALA A 48 -49.20 9.45 18.56
CA ALA A 48 -48.72 9.40 17.17
C ALA A 48 -49.66 8.60 16.24
N PRO A 49 -50.20 9.17 15.14
CA PRO A 49 -50.91 8.40 14.14
C PRO A 49 -49.94 7.52 13.35
N SER A 50 -50.25 6.23 13.23
CA SER A 50 -49.39 5.22 12.60
C SER A 50 -49.28 5.41 11.08
N CYS A 51 -48.18 6.00 10.62
CA CYS A 51 -47.88 6.19 9.20
C CYS A 51 -47.26 4.92 8.57
N SER A 52 -47.97 3.78 8.67
CA SER A 52 -47.50 2.45 8.25
C SER A 52 -48.29 1.86 7.07
N SER A 53 -49.10 2.68 6.37
CA SER A 53 -50.07 2.24 5.36
C SER A 53 -50.06 3.05 4.05
N LEU A 54 -48.98 3.77 3.76
CA LEU A 54 -48.73 4.36 2.43
C LEU A 54 -47.77 3.46 1.63
N PRO A 55 -48.13 3.02 0.41
CA PRO A 55 -47.21 2.28 -0.44
C PRO A 55 -46.06 3.19 -0.88
N CYS A 56 -44.83 2.66 -0.91
CA CYS A 56 -43.63 3.40 -1.30
C CYS A 56 -43.63 3.76 -2.79
N LEU A 57 -44.30 4.86 -3.16
CA LEU A 57 -44.10 5.46 -4.48
C LEU A 57 -42.63 5.87 -4.63
N HIS A 58 -41.92 5.26 -5.58
CA HIS A 58 -40.68 5.84 -6.08
C HIS A 58 -40.97 7.26 -6.59
N PRO A 59 -40.23 8.29 -6.15
CA PRO A 59 -40.46 9.64 -6.63
C PRO A 59 -40.21 9.71 -8.14
N PRO A 60 -41.00 10.51 -8.90
CA PRO A 60 -40.75 10.70 -10.32
C PRO A 60 -39.33 11.26 -10.51
N PRO A 61 -38.57 10.77 -11.51
CA PRO A 61 -37.19 11.20 -11.70
C PRO A 61 -37.14 12.71 -11.95
N HIS A 62 -36.30 13.43 -11.19
CA HIS A 62 -36.12 14.86 -11.41
C HIS A 62 -35.73 15.12 -12.88
N PRO A 63 -36.33 16.12 -13.57
CA PRO A 63 -36.22 16.27 -15.03
C PRO A 63 -34.80 16.64 -15.54
N HIS A 64 -33.83 16.79 -14.64
CA HIS A 64 -32.41 17.03 -14.94
C HIS A 64 -31.48 15.99 -14.27
N ALA A 65 -32.03 14.88 -13.76
CA ALA A 65 -31.25 13.78 -13.22
C ALA A 65 -30.51 13.03 -14.35
N ALA A 66 -29.20 12.88 -14.21
CA ALA A 66 -28.42 12.02 -15.11
C ALA A 66 -28.88 10.55 -14.98
N PRO A 67 -28.80 9.72 -16.03
CA PRO A 67 -29.37 8.35 -16.07
C PRO A 67 -28.72 7.32 -15.13
N LYS A 68 -27.87 7.75 -14.18
CA LYS A 68 -27.30 6.94 -13.10
C LYS A 68 -27.30 7.68 -11.75
N THR A 69 -28.29 8.51 -11.46
CA THR A 69 -28.50 9.03 -10.09
C THR A 69 -28.81 7.89 -9.12
N LYS A 70 -27.97 7.71 -8.10
CA LYS A 70 -28.25 6.79 -6.99
C LYS A 70 -29.29 7.43 -6.06
N PHE A 71 -30.46 6.81 -5.97
CA PHE A 71 -31.42 7.12 -4.91
C PHE A 71 -31.00 6.37 -3.63
N VAL A 72 -31.06 7.06 -2.49
CA VAL A 72 -30.77 6.50 -1.16
C VAL A 72 -32.04 6.66 -0.33
N GLN A 73 -32.35 5.68 0.52
CA GLN A 73 -33.48 5.76 1.43
C GLN A 73 -33.28 6.89 2.46
N CYS A 74 -34.38 7.46 2.96
CA CYS A 74 -34.34 8.43 4.04
C CYS A 74 -33.70 7.78 5.29
N PRO A 75 -32.67 8.38 5.92
CA PRO A 75 -32.08 7.81 7.13
C PRO A 75 -33.03 7.93 8.33
N ASP A 76 -33.34 6.80 8.98
CA ASP A 76 -34.26 6.75 10.13
C ASP A 76 -33.65 7.24 11.45
N GLY A 77 -34.52 7.63 12.39
CA GLY A 77 -34.16 8.10 13.73
C GLY A 77 -33.82 9.59 13.80
N GLU A 78 -33.12 10.00 14.85
CA GLU A 78 -32.81 11.43 15.08
C GLU A 78 -31.94 12.04 13.97
N LEU A 79 -32.26 13.26 13.55
CA LEU A 79 -31.50 14.00 12.54
C LEU A 79 -30.08 14.39 13.01
N GLN A 80 -29.85 14.54 14.32
CA GLN A 80 -28.57 14.95 14.90
C GLN A 80 -27.96 13.84 15.76
N LYS A 81 -27.28 12.89 15.13
CA LYS A 81 -26.58 11.81 15.83
C LYS A 81 -25.15 12.24 16.20
N ARG A 82 -24.74 12.02 17.45
CA ARG A 82 -23.32 12.06 17.82
C ARG A 82 -22.69 10.74 17.40
N LYS A 83 -21.62 10.80 16.61
CA LYS A 83 -20.79 9.64 16.26
C LYS A 83 -19.36 9.90 16.70
N GLU A 84 -18.81 8.99 17.48
CA GLU A 84 -17.38 8.93 17.76
C GLU A 84 -16.64 8.38 16.54
N VAL A 85 -15.52 9.01 16.19
CA VAL A 85 -14.65 8.62 15.09
C VAL A 85 -13.22 8.69 15.59
N VAL A 86 -12.59 7.54 15.76
CA VAL A 86 -11.16 7.44 16.09
C VAL A 86 -10.35 7.84 14.86
N HIS A 87 -9.37 8.71 15.05
CA HIS A 87 -8.47 9.20 14.01
C HIS A 87 -7.02 8.91 14.39
N THR A 88 -6.37 8.00 13.66
CA THR A 88 -4.94 7.74 13.77
C THR A 88 -4.20 8.68 12.81
N VAL A 89 -3.20 9.40 13.31
CA VAL A 89 -2.38 10.36 12.54
C VAL A 89 -0.92 10.21 12.99
N SER A 90 0.02 10.20 12.05
CA SER A 90 1.46 10.13 12.37
C SER A 90 2.03 11.48 12.81
N LEU A 91 3.10 11.46 13.62
CA LEU A 91 3.81 12.68 14.02
C LEU A 91 4.31 13.49 12.80
N HIS A 92 4.72 12.80 11.73
CA HIS A 92 5.15 13.45 10.48
C HIS A 92 4.02 14.21 9.77
N GLU A 93 2.78 13.72 9.82
CA GLU A 93 1.64 14.48 9.28
C GLU A 93 1.34 15.73 10.12
N ILE A 94 1.46 15.63 11.44
CA ILE A 94 1.29 16.78 12.35
C ILE A 94 2.41 17.80 12.12
N ASP A 95 3.66 17.36 11.97
CA ASP A 95 4.83 18.17 11.59
C ASP A 95 4.55 18.99 10.31
N VAL A 96 4.18 18.33 9.21
CA VAL A 96 3.95 18.99 7.92
C VAL A 96 2.78 19.97 7.96
N ILE A 97 1.67 19.60 8.64
CA ILE A 97 0.49 20.45 8.77
C ILE A 97 0.80 21.74 9.55
N ASN A 98 1.63 21.67 10.59
CA ASN A 98 2.02 22.85 11.37
C ASN A 98 3.16 23.65 10.73
N SER A 99 4.04 23.02 9.92
CA SER A 99 5.21 23.68 9.34
C SER A 99 4.91 24.58 8.13
N ARG A 100 3.73 24.48 7.49
CA ARG A 100 3.34 25.32 6.34
C ARG A 100 1.88 25.76 6.43
N THR A 101 1.59 27.01 6.03
CA THR A 101 0.22 27.59 6.02
C THR A 101 -0.78 26.86 5.10
N GLN A 102 -0.31 25.97 4.22
CA GLN A 102 -1.12 25.03 3.42
C GLN A 102 -0.60 23.58 3.53
N GLY A 103 -0.02 23.20 4.68
CA GLY A 103 0.67 21.91 4.89
C GLY A 103 -0.14 20.67 4.52
N PHE A 104 -1.47 20.70 4.64
CA PHE A 104 -2.33 19.59 4.20
C PHE A 104 -2.20 19.26 2.71
N LEU A 105 -1.94 20.24 1.83
CA LEU A 105 -1.71 19.97 0.40
C LEU A 105 -0.28 19.47 0.13
N ALA A 106 0.70 19.88 0.95
CA ALA A 106 2.09 19.45 0.84
C ALA A 106 2.24 17.93 1.06
N LEU A 107 1.43 17.35 1.94
CA LEU A 107 1.37 15.89 2.17
C LEU A 107 1.08 15.08 0.89
N PHE A 108 0.29 15.63 -0.03
CA PHE A 108 -0.07 14.94 -1.28
C PHE A 108 0.79 15.35 -2.48
N SER A 109 1.57 16.45 -2.39
CA SER A 109 2.46 16.90 -3.47
C SER A 109 3.92 16.41 -3.30
N GLY A 110 4.31 15.99 -2.10
CA GLY A 110 5.70 15.63 -1.77
C GLY A 110 6.61 16.84 -1.53
N ASP A 111 6.17 18.07 -1.81
CA ASP A 111 6.87 19.31 -1.42
C ASP A 111 6.58 19.63 0.06
N THR A 112 7.06 18.76 0.96
CA THR A 112 7.08 19.01 2.40
C THR A 112 8.30 19.86 2.78
N GLY A 113 9.46 19.53 2.22
CA GLY A 113 10.75 20.15 2.52
C GLY A 113 11.33 19.72 3.86
N GLU A 114 12.46 20.31 4.25
CA GLU A 114 13.03 20.08 5.58
C GLU A 114 12.17 20.74 6.67
N ILE A 115 11.81 19.96 7.69
CA ILE A 115 11.00 20.42 8.82
C ILE A 115 11.95 20.76 9.97
N LYS A 116 11.93 22.02 10.40
CA LYS A 116 12.77 22.53 11.50
C LYS A 116 12.57 21.74 12.79
N SER A 117 13.67 21.46 13.50
CA SER A 117 13.64 20.84 14.84
C SER A 117 12.75 21.61 15.83
N GLU A 118 12.78 22.95 15.77
CA GLU A 118 11.91 23.86 16.57
C GLU A 118 10.41 23.48 16.51
N VAL A 119 9.94 23.04 15.33
CA VAL A 119 8.54 22.68 15.09
C VAL A 119 8.26 21.29 15.66
N ARG A 120 9.19 20.34 15.45
CA ARG A 120 9.11 18.98 16.00
C ARG A 120 9.10 18.96 17.52
N GLU A 121 9.97 19.75 18.15
CA GLU A 121 10.05 19.88 19.61
C GLU A 121 8.74 20.44 20.19
N GLN A 122 8.16 21.46 19.55
CA GLN A 122 6.85 22.00 19.95
C GLN A 122 5.69 21.01 19.76
N ILE A 123 5.78 20.10 18.78
CA ILE A 123 4.75 19.08 18.53
C ILE A 123 4.90 17.91 19.49
N ASN A 124 6.12 17.44 19.72
CA ASN A 124 6.42 16.41 20.72
C ASN A 124 5.96 16.85 22.12
N ALA A 125 6.18 18.11 22.50
CA ALA A 125 5.68 18.66 23.76
C ALA A 125 4.15 18.64 23.86
N LYS A 126 3.42 19.03 22.80
CA LYS A 126 1.94 18.99 22.76
C LYS A 126 1.40 17.57 22.75
N VAL A 127 2.07 16.63 22.08
CA VAL A 127 1.65 15.22 22.07
C VAL A 127 1.90 14.56 23.42
N ALA A 128 2.97 14.94 24.14
CA ALA A 128 3.17 14.56 25.54
C ALA A 128 2.08 15.14 26.46
N GLU A 129 1.75 16.44 26.33
CA GLU A 129 0.63 17.07 27.04
C GLU A 129 -0.70 16.32 26.79
N TRP A 130 -1.05 16.04 25.53
CA TRP A 130 -2.28 15.33 25.18
C TRP A 130 -2.31 13.87 25.67
N ARG A 131 -1.15 13.22 25.83
CA ARG A 131 -1.02 11.90 26.45
C ARG A 131 -1.24 11.97 27.96
N GLU A 132 -0.65 12.95 28.65
CA GLU A 132 -0.84 13.16 30.10
C GLU A 132 -2.28 13.57 30.44
N GLU A 133 -2.92 14.37 29.59
CA GLU A 133 -4.34 14.73 29.70
C GLU A 133 -5.32 13.61 29.30
N GLY A 134 -4.84 12.48 28.76
CA GLY A 134 -5.67 11.38 28.27
C GLY A 134 -6.51 11.73 27.02
N LYS A 135 -6.13 12.76 26.27
CA LYS A 135 -6.78 13.20 25.02
C LYS A 135 -6.24 12.48 23.77
N ALA A 136 -5.05 11.91 23.86
CA ALA A 136 -4.41 11.15 22.78
C ALA A 136 -3.71 9.89 23.33
N GLU A 137 -3.71 8.82 22.55
CA GLU A 137 -2.93 7.61 22.79
C GLU A 137 -1.79 7.53 21.76
N ILE A 138 -0.62 7.07 22.19
CA ILE A 138 0.57 6.95 21.32
C ILE A 138 0.77 5.47 20.98
N ILE A 139 0.58 5.13 19.71
CA ILE A 139 0.72 3.77 19.19
C ILE A 139 2.07 3.67 18.45
N PRO A 140 3.06 2.90 18.95
CA PRO A 140 4.32 2.72 18.24
C PRO A 140 4.09 1.93 16.95
N GLY A 141 4.55 2.48 15.83
CA GLY A 141 4.47 1.84 14.52
C GLY A 141 5.54 0.78 14.27
N VAL A 142 5.58 0.26 13.05
CA VAL A 142 6.66 -0.59 12.54
C VAL A 142 7.37 0.14 11.41
N LEU A 143 8.70 0.25 11.50
CA LEU A 143 9.54 0.77 10.43
C LEU A 143 10.25 -0.41 9.75
N PHE A 144 9.88 -0.71 8.49
CA PHE A 144 10.55 -1.73 7.69
C PHE A 144 11.57 -1.09 6.74
N ILE A 145 12.82 -1.56 6.79
CA ILE A 145 13.89 -1.16 5.86
C ILE A 145 14.40 -2.40 5.13
N ASP A 146 14.06 -2.51 3.85
CA ASP A 146 14.63 -3.54 2.96
C ASP A 146 16.03 -3.11 2.45
N GLU A 147 16.80 -4.08 1.98
CA GLU A 147 18.17 -3.93 1.48
C GLU A 147 19.09 -3.07 2.38
N VAL A 148 18.98 -3.21 3.71
CA VAL A 148 19.62 -2.30 4.69
C VAL A 148 21.15 -2.16 4.53
N HIS A 149 21.81 -3.13 3.90
CA HIS A 149 23.22 -3.07 3.50
C HIS A 149 23.56 -1.93 2.50
N MET A 150 22.55 -1.22 1.98
CA MET A 150 22.68 -0.03 1.14
C MET A 150 22.79 1.26 1.96
N LEU A 151 22.55 1.23 3.27
CA LEU A 151 22.84 2.32 4.20
C LEU A 151 24.36 2.46 4.47
N ASP A 152 24.75 3.62 4.96
CA ASP A 152 26.12 3.94 5.41
C ASP A 152 26.23 4.05 6.94
N ILE A 153 27.48 4.16 7.41
CA ILE A 153 27.79 4.27 8.84
C ILE A 153 27.13 5.50 9.51
N GLU A 154 26.88 6.59 8.78
CA GLU A 154 26.19 7.77 9.33
C GLU A 154 24.70 7.47 9.56
N SER A 155 24.05 6.82 8.59
CA SER A 155 22.68 6.32 8.70
C SER A 155 22.53 5.30 9.84
N PHE A 156 23.47 4.37 9.99
CA PHE A 156 23.48 3.42 11.12
C PHE A 156 23.70 4.12 12.46
N SER A 157 24.57 5.13 12.54
CA SER A 157 24.78 5.93 13.75
C SER A 157 23.51 6.69 14.16
N PHE A 158 22.78 7.23 13.17
CA PHE A 158 21.47 7.86 13.41
C PHE A 158 20.44 6.85 13.93
N LEU A 159 20.32 5.67 13.29
CA LEU A 159 19.42 4.61 13.74
C LEU A 159 19.75 4.14 15.17
N ASN A 160 21.03 3.94 15.49
CA ASN A 160 21.43 3.44 16.81
C ASN A 160 21.05 4.42 17.93
N ARG A 161 21.12 5.74 17.69
CA ARG A 161 20.61 6.78 18.60
C ARG A 161 19.08 6.91 18.58
N ALA A 162 18.43 6.74 17.43
CA ALA A 162 16.98 6.84 17.31
C ALA A 162 16.25 5.72 18.08
N LEU A 163 16.83 4.52 18.12
CA LEU A 163 16.34 3.37 18.89
C LEU A 163 16.44 3.55 20.42
N GLU A 164 17.16 4.55 20.91
CA GLU A 164 17.27 4.87 22.34
C GLU A 164 16.14 5.80 22.83
N SER A 165 15.23 6.24 21.95
CA SER A 165 14.01 6.96 22.32
C SER A 165 12.90 5.99 22.75
N ASP A 166 12.21 6.36 23.84
CA ASP A 166 10.96 5.77 24.31
C ASP A 166 9.82 5.78 23.27
N MET A 167 9.90 6.70 22.30
CA MET A 167 8.95 6.90 21.21
C MET A 167 9.33 6.16 19.91
N ALA A 168 10.39 5.33 19.93
CA ALA A 168 10.88 4.64 18.74
C ALA A 168 9.87 3.57 18.22
N PRO A 169 9.62 3.50 16.90
CA PRO A 169 8.86 2.40 16.31
C PRO A 169 9.66 1.10 16.34
N VAL A 170 8.98 -0.04 16.21
CA VAL A 170 9.63 -1.35 16.04
C VAL A 170 10.36 -1.37 14.70
N LEU A 171 11.69 -1.37 14.74
CA LEU A 171 12.53 -1.44 13.55
C LEU A 171 12.69 -2.89 13.09
N ILE A 172 12.31 -3.17 11.83
CA ILE A 172 12.55 -4.44 11.16
C ILE A 172 13.43 -4.15 9.93
N MET A 173 14.54 -4.87 9.80
CA MET A 173 15.51 -4.69 8.71
C MET A 173 15.68 -5.99 7.95
N ALA A 174 15.74 -5.91 6.62
CA ALA A 174 15.99 -7.05 5.75
C ALA A 174 17.28 -6.85 4.92
N THR A 175 17.92 -7.96 4.58
CA THR A 175 19.12 -7.97 3.73
C THR A 175 19.30 -9.33 3.06
N ASN A 176 19.77 -9.30 1.82
CA ASN A 176 20.14 -10.47 1.02
C ASN A 176 21.65 -10.74 1.03
N ARG A 177 22.46 -9.95 1.76
CA ARG A 177 23.93 -10.09 1.81
C ARG A 177 24.41 -10.77 3.10
N GLY A 178 25.27 -11.77 2.96
CA GLY A 178 25.90 -12.49 4.08
C GLY A 178 27.02 -11.69 4.76
N ILE A 179 28.10 -11.39 4.03
CA ILE A 179 29.18 -10.50 4.46
C ILE A 179 29.37 -9.45 3.37
N THR A 180 29.47 -8.17 3.74
CA THR A 180 29.70 -7.08 2.79
C THR A 180 30.39 -5.89 3.47
N ARG A 181 30.91 -4.96 2.67
CA ARG A 181 31.52 -3.71 3.13
C ARG A 181 30.45 -2.77 3.71
N ILE A 182 30.71 -2.19 4.89
CA ILE A 182 29.87 -1.12 5.46
C ILE A 182 30.16 0.16 4.65
N ARG A 183 29.13 0.77 4.05
CA ARG A 183 29.29 1.97 3.21
C ARG A 183 29.78 3.16 4.05
N GLY A 184 30.58 4.02 3.44
CA GLY A 184 31.37 5.05 4.12
C GLY A 184 32.70 4.58 4.72
N THR A 185 32.82 3.29 5.09
CA THR A 185 34.06 2.73 5.68
C THR A 185 34.87 1.90 4.65
N SER A 186 36.04 1.37 5.05
CA SER A 186 36.78 0.33 4.32
C SER A 186 36.55 -1.10 4.84
N TYR A 187 35.80 -1.26 5.94
CA TYR A 187 35.67 -2.53 6.65
C TYR A 187 34.51 -3.40 6.13
N GLN A 188 34.67 -4.72 6.25
CA GLN A 188 33.60 -5.70 6.01
C GLN A 188 32.99 -6.14 7.34
N SER A 189 31.69 -6.43 7.32
CA SER A 189 30.91 -6.90 8.46
C SER A 189 29.83 -7.86 8.00
N PRO A 190 29.34 -8.79 8.86
CA PRO A 190 28.12 -9.53 8.57
C PRO A 190 26.98 -8.56 8.23
N HIS A 191 26.21 -8.89 7.20
CA HIS A 191 25.06 -8.13 6.70
C HIS A 191 25.34 -6.68 6.22
N GLY A 192 26.57 -6.18 6.33
CA GLY A 192 26.91 -4.78 6.06
C GLY A 192 26.56 -3.81 7.20
N ILE A 193 26.18 -4.34 8.36
CA ILE A 193 25.75 -3.59 9.54
C ILE A 193 26.95 -3.48 10.49
N PRO A 194 27.23 -2.32 11.11
CA PRO A 194 28.30 -2.21 12.11
C PRO A 194 27.95 -2.99 13.39
N ILE A 195 28.98 -3.49 14.09
CA ILE A 195 28.84 -4.49 15.15
C ILE A 195 28.06 -3.95 16.37
N ASP A 196 28.21 -2.65 16.67
CA ASP A 196 27.50 -1.95 17.76
C ASP A 196 25.97 -1.96 17.60
N LEU A 197 25.48 -1.95 16.37
CA LEU A 197 24.06 -2.14 16.07
C LEU A 197 23.72 -3.63 15.95
N LEU A 198 24.60 -4.47 15.36
CA LEU A 198 24.35 -5.90 15.22
C LEU A 198 24.13 -6.60 16.57
N ASP A 199 24.93 -6.29 17.58
CA ASP A 199 24.80 -6.82 18.95
C ASP A 199 23.49 -6.39 19.65
N ARG A 200 22.78 -5.38 19.11
CA ARG A 200 21.45 -4.94 19.57
C ARG A 200 20.28 -5.60 18.82
N LEU A 201 20.54 -6.45 17.81
CA LEU A 201 19.52 -7.01 16.91
C LEU A 201 19.27 -8.50 17.12
N LEU A 202 18.00 -8.91 16.96
CA LEU A 202 17.60 -10.31 16.88
C LEU A 202 17.57 -10.77 15.42
N ILE A 203 18.59 -11.54 15.01
CA ILE A 203 18.70 -12.05 13.63
C ILE A 203 17.76 -13.25 13.44
N VAL A 204 16.75 -13.08 12.58
CA VAL A 204 15.87 -14.17 12.12
C VAL A 204 16.26 -14.54 10.69
N SER A 205 16.73 -15.78 10.50
CA SER A 205 17.08 -16.31 9.18
C SER A 205 15.88 -16.98 8.52
N THR A 206 15.67 -16.73 7.22
CA THR A 206 14.62 -17.35 6.41
C THR A 206 15.20 -18.45 5.52
N SER A 207 14.48 -19.56 5.38
CA SER A 207 14.82 -20.65 4.45
C SER A 207 14.18 -20.41 3.08
N PRO A 208 14.81 -20.87 1.97
CA PRO A 208 14.15 -20.99 0.68
C PRO A 208 12.85 -21.82 0.77
N TYR A 209 11.83 -21.44 0.00
CA TYR A 209 10.57 -22.17 -0.08
C TYR A 209 10.74 -23.57 -0.67
N SER A 210 9.95 -24.54 -0.21
CA SER A 210 9.85 -25.84 -0.88
C SER A 210 8.99 -25.75 -2.15
N GLU A 211 9.00 -26.80 -2.97
CA GLU A 211 8.10 -26.94 -4.12
C GLU A 211 6.63 -26.81 -3.74
N LYS A 212 6.24 -27.36 -2.58
CA LYS A 212 4.86 -27.33 -2.08
C LYS A 212 4.43 -25.92 -1.71
N ASP A 213 5.30 -25.20 -0.99
CA ASP A 213 5.04 -23.81 -0.59
C ASP A 213 5.00 -22.92 -1.84
N THR A 214 5.92 -23.12 -2.78
CA THR A 214 5.97 -22.41 -4.06
C THR A 214 4.67 -22.59 -4.85
N LYS A 215 4.17 -23.83 -5.02
CA LYS A 215 2.89 -24.09 -5.71
C LYS A 215 1.70 -23.46 -4.97
N GLN A 216 1.71 -23.47 -3.63
CA GLN A 216 0.62 -22.88 -2.84
C GLN A 216 0.62 -21.34 -2.90
N ILE A 217 1.79 -20.69 -2.87
CA ILE A 217 1.90 -19.22 -3.02
C ILE A 217 1.45 -18.81 -4.43
N LEU A 218 1.83 -19.56 -5.48
CA LEU A 218 1.41 -19.29 -6.85
C LEU A 218 -0.11 -19.41 -7.02
N ARG A 219 -0.77 -20.41 -6.38
CA ARG A 219 -2.24 -20.49 -6.34
C ARG A 219 -2.89 -19.26 -5.70
N ILE A 220 -2.41 -18.84 -4.53
CA ILE A 220 -2.93 -17.66 -3.84
C ILE A 220 -2.80 -16.40 -4.73
N ARG A 221 -1.70 -16.25 -5.48
CA ARG A 221 -1.54 -15.13 -6.42
C ARG A 221 -2.47 -15.22 -7.64
N CYS A 222 -2.75 -16.42 -8.16
CA CYS A 222 -3.77 -16.60 -9.20
C CYS A 222 -5.19 -16.29 -8.68
N GLU A 223 -5.51 -16.66 -7.44
CA GLU A 223 -6.78 -16.33 -6.78
C GLU A 223 -6.92 -14.81 -6.52
N GLU A 224 -5.84 -14.12 -6.15
CA GLU A 224 -5.80 -12.66 -5.99
C GLU A 224 -5.90 -11.89 -7.34
N GLU A 225 -5.34 -12.43 -8.43
CA GLU A 225 -5.38 -11.81 -9.77
C GLU A 225 -6.63 -12.20 -10.59
N ASP A 226 -7.53 -13.05 -10.06
CA ASP A 226 -8.72 -13.61 -10.76
C ASP A 226 -8.33 -14.36 -12.05
N VAL A 227 -7.34 -15.26 -11.95
CA VAL A 227 -6.75 -16.03 -13.07
C VAL A 227 -6.99 -17.53 -12.91
N GLU A 228 -7.90 -18.08 -13.69
CA GLU A 228 -8.03 -19.54 -13.89
C GLU A 228 -6.74 -20.11 -14.52
N MET A 229 -6.19 -21.20 -13.98
CA MET A 229 -4.97 -21.84 -14.47
C MET A 229 -5.04 -23.37 -14.26
N SER A 230 -4.59 -24.15 -15.26
CA SER A 230 -4.63 -25.61 -15.19
C SER A 230 -3.57 -26.20 -14.24
N GLU A 231 -3.80 -27.40 -13.70
CA GLU A 231 -2.85 -28.05 -12.77
C GLU A 231 -1.49 -28.38 -13.39
N ASP A 232 -1.45 -28.66 -14.69
CA ASP A 232 -0.20 -28.83 -15.45
C ASP A 232 0.53 -27.49 -15.59
N ALA A 233 -0.20 -26.40 -15.84
CA ALA A 233 0.35 -25.05 -15.91
C ALA A 233 0.95 -24.62 -14.55
N TYR A 234 0.26 -24.86 -13.44
CA TYR A 234 0.81 -24.66 -12.09
C TYR A 234 2.09 -25.47 -11.86
N THR A 235 2.14 -26.72 -12.32
CA THR A 235 3.29 -27.60 -12.10
C THR A 235 4.52 -27.13 -12.87
N VAL A 236 4.34 -26.67 -14.12
CA VAL A 236 5.40 -26.02 -14.90
C VAL A 236 5.83 -24.68 -14.27
N LEU A 237 4.88 -23.86 -13.81
CA LEU A 237 5.19 -22.56 -13.19
C LEU A 237 5.93 -22.70 -11.84
N THR A 238 5.55 -23.69 -11.03
CA THR A 238 6.23 -24.02 -9.77
C THR A 238 7.68 -24.37 -10.04
N ARG A 239 7.95 -25.21 -11.05
CA ARG A 239 9.30 -25.56 -11.46
C ARG A 239 10.10 -24.35 -11.92
N ILE A 240 9.52 -23.47 -12.74
CA ILE A 240 10.16 -22.20 -13.14
C ILE A 240 10.49 -21.34 -11.91
N GLY A 241 9.59 -21.25 -10.93
CA GLY A 241 9.80 -20.50 -9.69
C GLY A 241 10.94 -21.02 -8.81
N LEU A 242 11.20 -22.33 -8.84
CA LEU A 242 12.34 -22.98 -8.17
C LEU A 242 13.66 -22.84 -8.97
N GLU A 243 13.60 -22.93 -10.29
CA GLU A 243 14.77 -22.82 -11.17
C GLU A 243 15.23 -21.36 -11.38
N THR A 244 14.38 -20.37 -11.06
CA THR A 244 14.68 -18.93 -11.24
C THR A 244 14.38 -18.10 -9.98
N SER A 245 13.17 -17.54 -9.85
CA SER A 245 12.68 -16.92 -8.62
C SER A 245 11.16 -16.86 -8.57
N LEU A 246 10.60 -16.87 -7.35
CA LEU A 246 9.17 -16.67 -7.10
C LEU A 246 8.67 -15.32 -7.65
N ARG A 247 9.48 -14.25 -7.58
CA ARG A 247 9.15 -12.92 -8.11
C ARG A 247 8.91 -12.97 -9.63
N TYR A 248 9.78 -13.65 -10.37
CA TYR A 248 9.64 -13.84 -11.81
C TYR A 248 8.46 -14.76 -12.15
N ALA A 249 8.27 -15.86 -11.41
CA ALA A 249 7.12 -16.75 -11.61
C ALA A 249 5.76 -16.03 -11.44
N ILE A 250 5.64 -15.12 -10.46
CA ILE A 250 4.43 -14.28 -10.29
C ILE A 250 4.23 -13.35 -11.49
N GLN A 251 5.28 -12.69 -11.98
CA GLN A 251 5.19 -11.85 -13.19
C GLN A 251 4.72 -12.63 -14.43
N LEU A 252 5.03 -13.93 -14.51
CA LEU A 252 4.52 -14.80 -15.57
C LEU A 252 3.03 -15.14 -15.44
N ILE A 253 2.40 -15.04 -14.26
CA ILE A 253 0.94 -15.23 -14.08
C ILE A 253 0.20 -14.14 -14.88
N THR A 254 0.48 -12.88 -14.58
CA THR A 254 -0.13 -11.72 -15.25
C THR A 254 0.19 -11.70 -16.75
N ALA A 255 1.41 -12.11 -17.15
CA ALA A 255 1.77 -12.21 -18.55
C ALA A 255 1.01 -13.35 -19.27
N ALA A 256 0.87 -14.52 -18.65
CA ALA A 256 0.22 -15.69 -19.24
C ALA A 256 -1.30 -15.50 -19.33
N SER A 257 -1.94 -14.82 -18.37
CA SER A 257 -3.36 -14.48 -18.44
C SER A 257 -3.66 -13.53 -19.62
N LEU A 258 -2.76 -12.59 -19.93
CA LEU A 258 -2.84 -11.75 -21.13
C LEU A 258 -2.71 -12.55 -22.44
N VAL A 259 -1.84 -13.59 -22.48
CA VAL A 259 -1.70 -14.47 -23.64
C VAL A 259 -2.91 -15.39 -23.80
N CYS A 260 -3.41 -15.98 -22.70
CA CYS A 260 -4.64 -16.77 -22.66
C CYS A 260 -5.83 -15.95 -23.20
N ARG A 261 -6.04 -14.74 -22.67
CA ARG A 261 -7.09 -13.81 -23.12
C ARG A 261 -6.92 -13.42 -24.59
N LYS A 262 -5.68 -13.31 -25.10
CA LYS A 262 -5.39 -13.05 -26.52
C LYS A 262 -5.76 -14.22 -27.43
N ARG A 263 -5.61 -15.48 -26.98
CA ARG A 263 -6.15 -16.68 -27.68
C ARG A 263 -7.65 -16.95 -27.40
N LYS A 264 -8.30 -16.10 -26.59
CA LYS A 264 -9.70 -16.26 -26.12
C LYS A 264 -9.93 -17.54 -25.30
N GLY A 265 -8.93 -17.98 -24.54
CA GLY A 265 -9.12 -19.00 -23.50
C GLY A 265 -9.78 -18.40 -22.25
N THR A 266 -10.29 -19.28 -21.38
CA THR A 266 -10.68 -18.95 -20.00
C THR A 266 -9.52 -19.25 -19.05
N GLU A 267 -9.13 -20.53 -18.97
CA GLU A 267 -8.00 -21.02 -18.19
C GLU A 267 -6.64 -20.85 -18.90
N VAL A 268 -5.63 -20.40 -18.15
CA VAL A 268 -4.22 -20.37 -18.56
C VAL A 268 -3.68 -21.80 -18.67
N GLN A 269 -3.02 -22.08 -19.80
CA GLN A 269 -2.47 -23.39 -20.14
C GLN A 269 -0.95 -23.37 -20.27
N VAL A 270 -0.34 -24.55 -20.22
CA VAL A 270 1.12 -24.74 -20.27
C VAL A 270 1.79 -24.00 -21.44
N ASP A 271 1.15 -23.94 -22.60
CA ASP A 271 1.72 -23.27 -23.78
C ASP A 271 1.66 -21.74 -23.71
N ASP A 272 0.74 -21.15 -22.94
CA ASP A 272 0.77 -19.71 -22.63
C ASP A 272 2.01 -19.39 -21.78
N ILE A 273 2.29 -20.23 -20.77
CA ILE A 273 3.45 -20.12 -19.87
C ILE A 273 4.75 -20.28 -20.65
N LYS A 274 4.88 -21.34 -21.47
CA LYS A 274 6.04 -21.49 -22.38
C LYS A 274 6.20 -20.27 -23.27
N ARG A 275 5.11 -19.68 -23.78
CA ARG A 275 5.16 -18.52 -24.65
C ARG A 275 5.68 -17.28 -23.92
N VAL A 276 5.24 -17.00 -22.69
CA VAL A 276 5.74 -15.84 -21.92
C VAL A 276 7.16 -16.05 -21.40
N TYR A 277 7.51 -17.26 -20.96
CA TYR A 277 8.88 -17.63 -20.58
C TYR A 277 9.89 -17.50 -21.75
N SER A 278 9.40 -17.57 -22.99
CA SER A 278 10.18 -17.35 -24.22
C SER A 278 10.23 -15.89 -24.68
N LEU A 279 9.37 -15.02 -24.12
CA LEU A 279 9.30 -13.58 -24.45
C LEU A 279 10.00 -12.72 -23.38
N PHE A 280 9.97 -13.16 -22.13
CA PHE A 280 10.60 -12.49 -21.00
C PHE A 280 11.74 -13.38 -20.47
N LEU A 281 12.91 -12.77 -20.29
CA LEU A 281 14.06 -13.41 -19.66
C LEU A 281 14.07 -13.08 -18.16
N ASP A 282 14.40 -14.06 -17.34
CA ASP A 282 14.81 -13.83 -15.95
C ASP A 282 16.23 -13.25 -15.89
N GLU A 283 16.63 -12.80 -14.70
CA GLU A 283 17.94 -12.20 -14.43
C GLU A 283 19.12 -13.09 -14.86
N SER A 284 19.01 -14.42 -14.70
CA SER A 284 20.11 -15.34 -15.00
C SER A 284 20.30 -15.51 -16.52
N ARG A 285 19.22 -15.75 -17.27
CA ARG A 285 19.25 -15.80 -18.74
C ARG A 285 19.57 -14.44 -19.36
N SER A 286 19.07 -13.35 -18.78
CA SER A 286 19.41 -11.98 -19.21
C SER A 286 20.90 -11.71 -19.05
N THR A 287 21.49 -12.08 -17.91
CA THR A 287 22.94 -11.95 -17.66
C THR A 287 23.78 -12.84 -18.59
N GLN A 288 23.31 -14.02 -18.95
CA GLN A 288 23.96 -14.90 -19.95
C GLN A 288 23.90 -14.29 -21.35
N TYR A 289 22.73 -13.83 -21.79
CA TYR A 289 22.55 -13.14 -23.07
C TYR A 289 23.42 -11.88 -23.17
N MET A 290 23.48 -11.06 -22.11
CA MET A 290 24.39 -9.91 -22.06
C MET A 290 25.85 -10.32 -22.19
N LYS A 291 26.28 -11.46 -21.61
CA LYS A 291 27.65 -12.00 -21.74
C LYS A 291 27.97 -12.48 -23.16
N GLU A 292 27.07 -13.23 -23.78
CA GLU A 292 27.24 -13.78 -25.14
C GLU A 292 27.35 -12.68 -26.21
N TYR A 293 26.68 -11.54 -26.00
CA TYR A 293 26.65 -10.42 -26.94
C TYR A 293 27.51 -9.22 -26.49
N GLN A 294 28.42 -9.38 -25.51
CA GLN A 294 29.27 -8.29 -24.98
C GLN A 294 29.94 -7.48 -26.08
N ASP A 295 30.59 -8.14 -27.04
CA ASP A 295 31.27 -7.47 -28.14
C ASP A 295 30.30 -6.66 -29.02
N ALA A 296 29.09 -7.18 -29.28
CA ALA A 296 28.09 -6.49 -30.08
C ALA A 296 27.51 -5.25 -29.38
N PHE A 297 27.43 -5.27 -28.04
CA PHE A 297 26.98 -4.12 -27.26
C PHE A 297 28.09 -3.08 -27.02
N LEU A 298 29.36 -3.47 -26.83
CA LEU A 298 30.48 -2.53 -26.66
C LEU A 298 30.98 -1.92 -27.98
N PHE A 299 31.14 -2.71 -29.05
CA PHE A 299 31.81 -2.22 -30.28
C PHE A 299 30.99 -1.26 -31.15
N ASN A 300 29.73 -0.99 -30.81
CA ASN A 300 28.97 0.07 -31.49
C ASN A 300 29.37 1.48 -31.05
N GLU A 301 30.00 1.65 -29.87
CA GLU A 301 30.51 2.94 -29.42
C GLU A 301 31.88 3.25 -30.07
N LEU A 302 32.80 2.26 -30.07
CA LEU A 302 34.18 2.41 -30.58
C LEU A 302 34.29 2.56 -32.12
N LYS A 303 33.21 2.34 -32.87
CA LYS A 303 33.21 2.51 -34.35
C LYS A 303 32.89 3.94 -34.80
N GLY A 304 32.60 4.86 -33.88
CA GLY A 304 32.30 6.27 -34.21
C GLY A 304 33.51 7.15 -34.49
N GLU A 305 34.70 6.81 -33.98
CA GLU A 305 35.85 7.74 -33.89
C GLU A 305 37.03 7.45 -34.85
N THR A 306 36.86 6.56 -35.84
CA THR A 306 37.98 6.09 -36.70
C THR A 306 37.74 6.25 -38.22
N MET A 307 37.15 7.38 -38.61
CA MET A 307 37.21 7.90 -39.98
C MET A 307 37.63 9.38 -39.99
N ASP A 308 38.19 9.81 -41.12
CA ASP A 308 38.57 11.20 -41.46
C ASP A 308 39.70 11.87 -40.64
N THR A 309 40.89 11.25 -40.65
CA THR A 309 42.17 12.01 -40.75
C THR A 309 43.10 11.37 -41.78
N SER A 310 43.15 11.93 -42.99
CA SER A 310 44.09 11.61 -44.09
C SER A 310 44.16 12.77 -45.07
#